data_AF-A0A6C0IFC8-F1
#
_entry.id   AF-A0A6C0IFC8-F1
#
_cell.length_a   1.000
_cell.length_b   1.000
_cell.length_c   1.000
_cell.angle_alpha   90.00
_cell.angle_beta   90.00
_cell.angle_gamma   90.00
#
_symmetry.space_group_name_H-M   'P 1'
#
loop_
_entity.id
_entity.type
_entity.pdbx_description
1 polymer ?
#
loop_
_entity_poly.entity_id
_entity_poly.type
_entity_poly.pdbx_seq_one_letter_code
_entity_poly.pdbx_strand_id
1 'polypeptide(L)'
;MSLWYCYLLESDKKSYVGATLDPDRRLRQHNGEISGGAKATKGSVWKRVCLVGTFPEERDALQFEWKWKNLSKSQKGSALERRKKALEILIMLEQSTKNARPFREYEPLTIQWVGTEEREN
;
A
#
# COMPACT_ATOMS: atom_id res chain seq x y z
N MET A 1 -0.34 -21.57 2.24
CA MET A 1 -1.23 -20.41 2.03
C MET A 1 -0.40 -19.25 1.54
N SER A 2 -0.83 -18.53 0.52
CA SER A 2 -0.09 -17.38 -0.02
C SER A 2 -0.62 -16.11 0.64
N LEU A 3 0.26 -15.37 1.34
CA LEU A 3 -0.11 -14.18 2.09
C LEU A 3 -0.08 -12.96 1.18
N TRP A 4 -1.12 -12.14 1.27
CA TRP A 4 -1.25 -10.91 0.49
C TRP A 4 -0.83 -9.70 1.31
N TYR A 5 -0.31 -8.70 0.61
CA TYR A 5 0.13 -7.43 1.18
C TYR A 5 -0.45 -6.27 0.38
N CYS A 6 -0.82 -5.21 1.08
CA CYS A 6 -1.00 -3.88 0.48
C CYS A 6 0.27 -3.07 0.69
N TYR A 7 0.67 -2.26 -0.29
CA TYR A 7 1.89 -1.47 -0.20
C TYR A 7 1.64 -0.02 -0.66
N LEU A 8 2.42 0.89 -0.10
CA LEU A 8 2.51 2.30 -0.51
C LEU A 8 3.90 2.58 -1.07
N LEU A 9 3.94 3.11 -2.28
CA LEU A 9 5.15 3.61 -2.92
C LEU A 9 5.09 5.12 -3.11
N GLU A 10 6.27 5.73 -3.18
CA GLU A 10 6.44 7.13 -3.55
C GLU A 10 7.45 7.28 -4.69
N SER A 11 7.26 8.34 -5.47
CA SER A 11 8.23 8.80 -6.46
C SER A 11 8.01 10.29 -6.69
N ASP A 12 8.97 11.13 -6.28
CA ASP A 12 8.87 12.59 -6.27
C ASP A 12 7.53 13.08 -5.67
N LYS A 13 6.65 13.66 -6.49
CA LYS A 13 5.33 14.18 -6.08
C LYS A 13 4.19 13.16 -6.28
N LYS A 14 4.51 11.92 -6.63
CA LYS A 14 3.55 10.84 -6.92
C LYS A 14 3.54 9.81 -5.78
N SER A 15 2.38 9.20 -5.58
CA SER A 15 2.23 8.04 -4.70
C SER A 15 1.44 6.94 -5.41
N TYR A 16 1.71 5.69 -5.03
CA TYR A 16 1.01 4.53 -5.57
C TYR A 16 0.65 3.57 -4.43
N VAL A 17 -0.60 3.09 -4.44
CA VAL A 17 -1.05 2.02 -3.55
C VAL A 17 -1.42 0.83 -4.41
N GLY A 18 -0.99 -0.36 -4.03
CA GLY A 18 -1.32 -1.61 -4.71
C GLY A 18 -1.33 -2.80 -3.76
N ALA A 19 -1.71 -3.96 -4.29
CA ALA A 19 -1.71 -5.23 -3.59
C ALA A 19 -0.87 -6.29 -4.34
N THR A 20 -0.23 -7.20 -3.60
CA THR A 20 0.59 -8.28 -4.16
C THR A 20 0.90 -9.38 -3.15
N LEU A 21 1.27 -10.55 -3.66
CA LEU A 21 1.88 -11.64 -2.88
C LEU A 21 3.39 -11.44 -2.65
N ASP A 22 4.05 -10.63 -3.49
CA ASP A 22 5.50 -10.46 -3.48
C ASP A 22 5.85 -8.97 -3.67
N PRO A 23 5.98 -8.22 -2.55
CA PRO A 23 6.25 -6.78 -2.57
C PRO A 23 7.57 -6.41 -3.24
N ASP A 24 8.61 -7.25 -3.10
CA ASP A 24 9.95 -6.99 -3.64
C ASP A 24 9.96 -7.16 -5.14
N ARG A 25 9.43 -8.28 -5.64
CA ARG A 25 9.22 -8.47 -7.07
C ARG A 25 8.37 -7.36 -7.66
N ARG A 26 7.28 -6.97 -7.00
CA ARG A 26 6.39 -5.92 -7.52
C ARG A 26 7.06 -4.53 -7.54
N LEU A 27 7.92 -4.22 -6.58
CA LEU A 27 8.72 -2.99 -6.61
C LEU A 27 9.66 -2.95 -7.82
N ARG A 28 10.38 -4.05 -8.08
CA ARG A 28 11.27 -4.20 -9.24
C ARG A 28 10.51 -4.08 -10.57
N GLN A 29 9.27 -4.58 -10.63
CA GLN A 29 8.37 -4.38 -11.78
C GLN A 29 8.02 -2.91 -11.99
N HIS A 30 7.70 -2.17 -10.93
CA HIS A 30 7.39 -0.75 -11.02
C HIS A 30 8.60 0.09 -11.45
N ASN A 31 9.80 -0.28 -11.00
CA ASN A 31 11.07 0.34 -11.39
C ASN A 31 11.59 -0.10 -12.76
N GLY A 32 10.90 -1.01 -13.45
CA GLY A 32 11.27 -1.45 -14.79
C GLY A 32 12.46 -2.40 -14.85
N GLU A 33 12.96 -2.90 -13.71
CA GLU A 33 14.01 -3.91 -13.66
C GLU A 33 13.54 -5.26 -14.23
N ILE A 34 12.23 -5.55 -14.09
CA ILE A 34 11.58 -6.73 -14.63
C ILE A 34 10.21 -6.38 -15.23
N SER A 35 9.73 -7.19 -16.17
CA SER A 35 8.46 -6.97 -16.87
C SER A 35 7.23 -7.13 -15.97
N GLY A 36 6.14 -6.43 -16.31
CA GLY A 36 4.83 -6.58 -15.66
C GLY A 36 4.43 -5.43 -14.74
N GLY A 37 5.18 -4.32 -14.72
CA GLY A 37 4.83 -3.12 -13.98
C GLY A 37 3.58 -2.41 -14.52
N ALA A 38 2.84 -1.73 -13.63
CA ALA A 38 1.67 -0.96 -14.02
C ALA A 38 2.06 0.20 -14.98
N LYS A 39 1.21 0.49 -15.98
CA LYS A 39 1.48 1.59 -16.93
C LYS A 39 1.70 2.93 -16.24
N ALA A 40 0.96 3.20 -15.17
CA ALA A 40 1.03 4.44 -14.40
C ALA A 40 2.34 4.65 -13.64
N THR A 41 3.18 3.61 -13.51
CA THR A 41 4.45 3.67 -12.76
C THR A 41 5.68 3.72 -13.66
N LYS A 42 5.51 3.64 -14.99
CA LYS A 42 6.63 3.68 -15.93
C LYS A 42 7.35 5.04 -15.90
N GLY A 43 8.67 5.02 -16.04
CA GLY A 43 9.50 6.22 -16.16
C GLY A 43 9.65 7.01 -14.84
N SER A 44 9.56 6.34 -13.70
CA SER A 44 9.74 6.95 -12.38
C SER A 44 10.45 5.95 -11.47
N VAL A 45 11.28 6.45 -10.54
CA VAL A 45 11.97 5.61 -9.55
C VAL A 45 11.11 5.57 -8.31
N TRP A 46 10.59 4.39 -8.00
CA TRP A 46 9.71 4.14 -6.86
C TRP A 46 10.48 3.63 -5.67
N LYS A 47 10.15 4.18 -4.51
CA LYS A 47 10.61 3.69 -3.21
C LYS A 47 9.40 3.17 -2.44
N ARG A 48 9.60 2.08 -1.71
CA ARG A 48 8.59 1.58 -0.78
C ARG A 48 8.57 2.45 0.46
N VAL A 49 7.38 2.87 0.87
CA VAL A 49 7.16 3.70 2.07
C VAL A 49 6.53 2.88 3.17
N CYS A 50 5.58 2.02 2.82
CA CYS A 50 4.82 1.24 3.79
C CYS A 50 4.42 -0.11 3.19
N LEU A 51 4.45 -1.15 4.01
CA LEU A 51 3.86 -2.44 3.74
C LEU A 51 2.83 -2.76 4.83
N VAL A 52 1.64 -3.18 4.43
CA VAL A 52 0.52 -3.51 5.30
C VAL A 52 0.10 -4.95 5.01
N GLY A 53 -0.04 -5.75 6.04
CA GLY A 53 -0.46 -7.13 5.90
C GLY A 53 -0.24 -7.93 7.19
N THR A 54 -0.48 -9.22 7.21
CA THR A 54 -0.84 -10.04 6.05
C THR A 54 -2.34 -10.15 5.89
N PHE A 55 -2.81 -10.17 4.65
CA PHE A 55 -4.20 -10.48 4.32
C PHE A 55 -4.32 -11.97 3.94
N PRO A 56 -5.37 -12.66 4.39
CA PRO A 56 -5.51 -14.09 4.17
C PRO A 56 -5.85 -14.44 2.71
N GLU A 57 -6.56 -13.54 2.00
CA GLU A 57 -6.98 -13.73 0.62
C GLU A 57 -6.75 -12.49 -0.24
N GLU A 58 -6.70 -12.69 -1.56
CA GLU A 58 -6.59 -11.60 -2.54
C GLU A 58 -7.73 -10.61 -2.39
N ARG A 59 -8.96 -11.11 -2.18
CA ARG A 59 -10.14 -10.28 -2.04
C ARG A 59 -10.02 -9.30 -0.87
N ASP A 60 -9.52 -9.75 0.29
CA ASP A 60 -9.37 -8.90 1.47
C ASP A 60 -8.34 -7.80 1.23
N ALA A 61 -7.21 -8.15 0.58
CA ALA A 61 -6.20 -7.18 0.18
C ALA A 61 -6.74 -6.16 -0.84
N LEU A 62 -7.48 -6.59 -1.86
CA LEU A 62 -8.06 -5.70 -2.86
C LEU A 62 -9.13 -4.77 -2.28
N GLN A 63 -9.96 -5.26 -1.36
CA GLN A 63 -10.93 -4.43 -0.65
C GLN A 63 -10.25 -3.40 0.24
N PHE A 64 -9.17 -3.78 0.94
CA PHE A 64 -8.34 -2.86 1.71
C PHE A 64 -7.68 -1.80 0.82
N GLU A 65 -7.04 -2.21 -0.27
CA GLU A 65 -6.40 -1.32 -1.25
C GLU A 65 -7.39 -0.30 -1.84
N TRP A 66 -8.58 -0.76 -2.23
CA TRP A 66 -9.62 0.12 -2.75
C TRP A 66 -10.07 1.14 -1.70
N LYS A 67 -10.34 0.69 -0.46
CA LYS A 67 -10.78 1.58 0.61
C LYS A 67 -9.70 2.60 0.94
N TRP A 68 -8.44 2.17 1.02
CA TRP A 68 -7.30 3.04 1.24
C TRP A 68 -7.24 4.11 0.15
N LYS A 69 -7.37 3.69 -1.12
CA LYS A 69 -7.40 4.61 -2.25
C LYS A 69 -8.51 5.63 -2.16
N ASN A 70 -9.70 5.19 -1.75
CA ASN A 70 -10.89 6.01 -1.66
C ASN A 70 -10.80 7.02 -0.51
N LEU A 71 -10.38 6.59 0.69
CA LEU A 71 -10.20 7.47 1.85
C LEU A 71 -9.18 8.57 1.58
N SER A 72 -8.13 8.30 0.79
CA SER A 72 -7.14 9.33 0.42
C SER A 72 -7.74 10.48 -0.41
N LYS A 73 -8.85 10.26 -1.12
CA LYS A 73 -9.43 11.28 -2.01
C LYS A 73 -9.87 12.51 -1.22
N SER A 74 -10.42 12.31 -0.02
CA SER A 74 -10.89 13.38 0.87
C SER A 74 -9.80 13.97 1.78
N GLN A 75 -8.59 13.39 1.82
CA GLN A 75 -7.51 13.91 2.66
C GLN A 75 -6.83 15.13 2.00
N LYS A 76 -6.29 16.02 2.85
CA LYS A 76 -5.50 17.19 2.45
C LYS A 76 -4.00 16.94 2.58
N GLY A 77 -3.21 17.51 1.67
CA GLY A 77 -1.75 17.42 1.62
C GLY A 77 -1.24 16.90 0.27
N SER A 78 0.05 16.61 0.20
CA SER A 78 0.69 15.95 -0.94
C SER A 78 0.09 14.57 -1.24
N ALA A 79 0.38 14.03 -2.42
CA ALA A 79 -0.06 12.70 -2.80
C ALA A 79 0.32 11.63 -1.77
N LEU A 80 1.49 11.75 -1.13
CA LEU A 80 1.95 10.83 -0.11
C LEU A 80 1.23 11.01 1.22
N GLU A 81 1.16 12.25 1.74
CA GLU A 81 0.51 12.54 3.03
C GLU A 81 -0.95 12.10 3.04
N ARG A 82 -1.65 12.28 1.90
CA ARG A 82 -3.03 11.82 1.74
C ARG A 82 -3.16 10.30 1.87
N ARG A 83 -2.16 9.52 1.43
CA ARG A 83 -2.15 8.06 1.64
C ARG A 83 -1.85 7.70 3.09
N LYS A 84 -0.88 8.37 3.73
CA LYS A 84 -0.51 8.12 5.14
C LYS A 84 -1.71 8.37 6.07
N LYS A 85 -2.32 9.56 6.00
CA LYS A 85 -3.53 9.90 6.79
C LYS A 85 -4.69 8.94 6.55
N ALA A 86 -4.89 8.54 5.29
CA ALA A 86 -5.94 7.58 4.95
C ALA A 86 -5.67 6.19 5.54
N LEU A 87 -4.41 5.77 5.65
CA LEU A 87 -4.06 4.50 6.29
C LEU A 87 -4.36 4.55 7.79
N GLU A 88 -3.95 5.62 8.48
CA GLU A 88 -4.22 5.82 9.91
C GLU A 88 -5.71 5.76 10.23
N ILE A 89 -6.56 6.34 9.39
CA ILE A 89 -8.02 6.22 9.54
C ILE A 89 -8.48 4.79 9.26
N LEU A 90 -7.98 4.17 8.17
CA LEU A 90 -8.43 2.85 7.72
C LEU A 90 -8.20 1.76 8.77
N ILE A 91 -7.02 1.75 9.40
CA ILE A 91 -6.64 0.72 10.38
C ILE A 91 -7.43 0.81 11.69
N MET A 92 -8.08 1.95 11.93
CA MET A 92 -8.98 2.15 13.08
C MET A 92 -10.42 1.71 12.80
N LEU A 93 -10.75 1.33 11.56
CA LEU A 93 -12.05 0.78 11.21
C LEU A 93 -12.13 -0.70 11.60
N GLU A 94 -13.34 -1.20 11.82
CA GLU A 94 -13.56 -2.64 12.09
C GLU A 94 -13.29 -3.52 10.86
N GLN A 95 -13.49 -2.97 9.66
CA GLN A 95 -13.31 -3.64 8.37
C GLN A 95 -13.09 -2.64 7.24
N SER A 96 -12.46 -3.08 6.14
CA SER A 96 -12.12 -2.18 5.02
C SER A 96 -13.33 -1.70 4.22
N THR A 97 -14.26 -2.59 3.90
CA THR A 97 -15.52 -2.27 3.24
C THR A 97 -16.66 -3.01 3.92
N LYS A 98 -17.92 -2.61 3.70
CA LYS A 98 -19.10 -3.24 4.32
C LYS A 98 -19.18 -4.77 4.10
N ASN A 99 -18.64 -5.26 2.99
CA ASN A 99 -18.64 -6.70 2.63
C ASN A 99 -17.25 -7.34 2.77
N ALA A 100 -16.32 -6.68 3.48
CA ALA A 100 -15.03 -7.23 3.83
C ALA A 100 -15.11 -7.98 5.16
N ARG A 101 -14.23 -8.96 5.32
CA ARG A 101 -14.05 -9.63 6.60
C ARG A 101 -13.57 -8.60 7.66
N PRO A 102 -14.08 -8.66 8.90
CA PRO A 102 -13.57 -7.85 10.00
C PRO A 102 -12.09 -8.08 10.26
N PHE A 103 -11.36 -7.02 10.61
CA PHE A 103 -9.91 -7.09 10.86
C PHE A 103 -9.56 -7.98 12.06
N ARG A 104 -10.47 -8.11 13.04
CA ARG A 104 -10.35 -9.02 14.18
C ARG A 104 -10.28 -10.51 13.78
N GLU A 105 -10.69 -10.85 12.56
CA GLU A 105 -10.67 -12.22 12.02
C GLU A 105 -9.44 -12.47 11.11
N TYR A 106 -8.57 -11.47 10.99
CA TYR A 106 -7.24 -11.64 10.40
C TYR A 106 -6.23 -12.00 11.49
N GLU A 107 -5.08 -12.53 11.06
CA GLU A 107 -3.87 -12.33 11.86
C GLU A 107 -3.65 -10.82 12.05
N PRO A 108 -3.10 -10.37 13.20
CA PRO A 108 -2.90 -8.95 13.46
C PRO A 108 -2.21 -8.25 12.29
N LEU A 109 -2.85 -7.20 11.76
CA LEU A 109 -2.28 -6.42 10.67
C LEU A 109 -0.99 -5.74 11.15
N THR A 110 0.12 -6.16 10.56
CA THR A 110 1.41 -5.50 10.66
C THR A 110 1.48 -4.33 9.70
N ILE A 111 2.02 -3.21 10.19
CA ILE A 111 2.29 -2.02 9.40
C ILE A 111 3.78 -1.75 9.53
N GLN A 112 4.50 -1.96 8.43
CA GLN A 112 5.94 -1.76 8.36
C GLN A 112 6.20 -0.48 7.58
N TRP A 113 6.54 0.59 8.29
CA TRP A 113 7.05 1.81 7.68
C TRP A 113 8.51 1.61 7.32
N VAL A 114 8.87 1.87 6.06
CA VAL A 114 10.25 1.92 5.64
C VAL A 114 10.77 3.29 6.02
N GLY A 115 11.65 3.35 7.01
CA GLY A 115 12.29 4.59 7.43
C GLY A 115 12.99 5.22 6.22
N THR A 116 12.72 6.49 5.97
CA THR A 116 13.68 7.32 5.24
C THR A 116 14.92 7.38 6.11
N GLU A 117 15.94 6.57 5.83
CA GLU A 117 17.29 6.93 6.23
C GLU A 117 17.56 8.28 5.58
N GLU A 118 17.47 9.33 6.40
CA GLU A 118 17.96 10.65 6.04
C GLU A 118 19.43 10.46 5.68
N ARG A 119 19.81 10.87 4.47
CA ARG A 119 21.22 11.01 4.15
C ARG A 119 21.74 12.13 5.05
N GLU A 120 22.48 11.76 6.08
CA GLU A 120 23.41 12.66 6.74
C GLU A 120 24.30 13.29 5.66
N ASN A 121 24.34 14.62 5.64
CA ASN A 121 25.35 15.43 4.98
C ASN A 121 25.60 16.65 5.86
#